data_AF-A0A165WDB7-F1
#
_entry.id   AF-A0A165WDB7-F1
#
_cell.length_a   1.000
_cell.length_b   1.000
_cell.length_c   1.000
_cell.angle_alpha   90.00
_cell.angle_beta   90.00
_cell.angle_gamma   90.00
#
_symmetry.space_group_name_H-M   'P 1'
#
loop_
_entity.id
_entity.type
_entity.pdbx_description
1 polymer ?
#
loop_
_entity_poly.entity_id
_entity_poly.type
_entity_poly.pdbx_seq_one_letter_code
_entity_poly.pdbx_strand_id
1 'polypeptide(L)'
;IRKRDSNIRGKPREQAAPLVPAIYRFDRYTTPEALKAHVASLRHKAAFTFLDPAEPVLSRSNAFRNRIIPQVLAATYFSGPQSEAVRYQESFKPLSLELLAFICCAIECAITSYDSGTFVPPAVNEFSDYTYRNVYLGHLFSLESFKSNDPTGLAELQEDLWNSSWKMTGLDSPISNVPVAGFLDFGQMVQE
;
A
#
# COMPACT_ATOMS: atom_id res chain seq x y z
N ILE A 1 17.92 -25.45 -16.64
CA ILE A 1 16.59 -24.84 -16.86
C ILE A 1 16.26 -24.02 -15.62
N ARG A 2 16.33 -22.67 -15.71
CA ARG A 2 16.03 -21.76 -14.58
C ARG A 2 14.57 -21.96 -14.20
N LYS A 3 14.31 -22.37 -12.95
CA LYS A 3 12.96 -22.28 -12.36
C LYS A 3 12.52 -20.83 -12.52
N ARG A 4 11.53 -20.57 -13.36
CA ARG A 4 10.84 -19.29 -13.40
C ARG A 4 10.36 -19.03 -11.98
N ASP A 5 10.72 -17.90 -11.39
CA ASP A 5 10.20 -17.44 -10.11
C ASP A 5 8.69 -17.18 -10.25
N SER A 6 7.92 -18.25 -10.15
CA SER A 6 6.46 -18.25 -10.17
C SER A 6 5.84 -17.47 -9.00
N ASN A 7 6.67 -17.02 -8.05
CA ASN A 7 6.27 -16.27 -6.86
C ASN A 7 6.38 -14.74 -6.97
N ILE A 8 6.94 -14.16 -8.05
CA ILE A 8 7.07 -12.69 -8.15
C ILE A 8 5.70 -12.00 -8.05
N ARG A 9 4.66 -12.60 -8.63
CA ARG A 9 3.30 -12.05 -8.61
C ARG A 9 2.61 -12.23 -7.25
N GLY A 10 2.96 -13.26 -6.48
CA GLY A 10 2.37 -13.53 -5.16
C GLY A 10 2.99 -12.70 -4.03
N LYS A 11 4.25 -12.27 -4.21
CA LYS A 11 5.06 -11.59 -3.19
C LYS A 11 4.35 -10.40 -2.51
N PRO A 12 3.73 -9.44 -3.22
CA PRO A 12 3.08 -8.31 -2.56
C PRO A 12 1.92 -8.75 -1.66
N ARG A 13 1.15 -9.75 -2.11
CA ARG A 13 0.02 -10.27 -1.35
C ARG A 13 0.47 -11.07 -0.13
N GLU A 14 1.57 -11.82 -0.24
CA GLU A 14 2.20 -12.49 0.90
C GLU A 14 2.65 -11.49 1.98
N GLN A 15 3.21 -10.35 1.58
CA GLN A 15 3.58 -9.28 2.52
C GLN A 15 2.35 -8.54 3.08
N ALA A 16 1.29 -8.35 2.27
CA ALA A 16 0.06 -7.71 2.72
C ALA A 16 -0.72 -8.55 3.74
N ALA A 17 -0.71 -9.88 3.62
CA ALA A 17 -1.49 -10.79 4.45
C ALA A 17 -1.29 -10.60 5.97
N PRO A 18 -0.05 -10.50 6.52
CA PRO A 18 0.14 -10.19 7.93
C PRO A 18 0.00 -8.70 8.28
N LEU A 19 0.27 -7.79 7.34
CA LEU A 19 0.24 -6.34 7.59
C LEU A 19 -1.19 -5.80 7.70
N VAL A 20 -2.13 -6.27 6.88
CA VAL A 20 -3.53 -5.84 6.90
C VAL A 20 -4.18 -6.00 8.29
N PRO A 21 -4.23 -7.19 8.91
CA PRO A 21 -4.84 -7.34 10.22
C PRO A 21 -4.10 -6.56 11.31
N ALA A 22 -2.77 -6.41 11.20
CA ALA A 22 -1.97 -5.65 12.16
C ALA A 22 -2.25 -4.13 12.09
N ILE A 23 -2.33 -3.57 10.87
CA ILE A 23 -2.52 -2.13 10.67
C ILE A 23 -3.95 -1.71 11.00
N TYR A 24 -4.94 -2.48 10.56
CA TYR A 24 -6.36 -2.20 10.78
C TYR A 24 -6.89 -2.77 12.09
N ARG A 25 -6.01 -3.36 12.91
CA ARG A 25 -6.33 -3.85 14.25
C ARG A 25 -7.52 -4.79 14.27
N PHE A 26 -7.50 -5.79 13.37
CA PHE A 26 -8.54 -6.80 13.28
C PHE A 26 -8.71 -7.59 14.59
N ASP A 27 -7.66 -7.61 15.43
CA ASP A 27 -7.67 -8.14 16.80
C ASP A 27 -8.73 -7.50 17.72
N ARG A 28 -9.19 -6.27 17.43
CA ARG A 28 -10.17 -5.56 18.25
C ARG A 28 -11.61 -6.01 18.02
N TYR A 29 -11.88 -6.73 16.92
CA TYR A 29 -13.23 -7.17 16.56
C TYR A 29 -13.46 -8.57 17.13
N THR A 30 -14.22 -8.65 18.22
CA THR A 30 -14.47 -9.89 18.95
C THR A 30 -15.56 -10.76 18.34
N THR A 31 -16.38 -10.21 17.44
CA THR A 31 -17.42 -10.96 16.72
C THR A 31 -17.16 -10.97 15.20
N PRO A 32 -17.47 -12.08 14.50
CA PRO A 32 -17.34 -12.15 13.04
C PRO A 32 -18.14 -11.06 12.31
N GLU A 33 -19.32 -10.70 12.81
CA GLU A 33 -20.18 -9.67 12.22
C GLU A 33 -19.55 -8.29 12.31
N ALA A 34 -18.89 -7.96 13.42
CA ALA A 34 -18.21 -6.69 13.60
C ALA A 34 -16.97 -6.59 12.69
N LEU A 35 -16.19 -7.67 12.57
CA LEU A 35 -15.06 -7.72 11.65
C LEU A 35 -15.53 -7.60 10.19
N LYS A 36 -16.59 -8.31 9.82
CA LYS A 36 -17.20 -8.24 8.49
C LYS A 36 -17.65 -6.83 8.15
N ALA A 37 -18.33 -6.14 9.08
CA ALA A 37 -18.76 -4.76 8.88
C ALA A 37 -17.57 -3.82 8.68
N HIS A 38 -16.49 -4.01 9.45
CA HIS A 38 -15.27 -3.22 9.30
C HIS A 38 -14.57 -3.48 7.96
N VAL A 39 -14.40 -4.75 7.58
CA VAL A 39 -13.81 -5.15 6.28
C VAL A 39 -14.62 -4.57 5.12
N ALA A 40 -15.95 -4.64 5.19
CA ALA A 40 -16.83 -4.03 4.20
C ALA A 40 -16.63 -2.51 4.11
N SER A 41 -16.43 -1.82 5.25
CA SER A 41 -16.16 -0.38 5.28
C SER A 41 -14.84 -0.01 4.61
N LEU A 42 -13.77 -0.79 4.83
CA LEU A 42 -12.46 -0.59 4.20
C LEU A 42 -12.50 -0.78 2.68
N ARG A 43 -13.31 -1.73 2.21
CA ARG A 43 -13.47 -2.04 0.77
C ARG A 43 -14.41 -1.07 0.07
N HIS A 44 -15.36 -0.47 0.77
CA HIS A 44 -16.33 0.44 0.17
C HIS A 44 -15.59 1.61 -0.50
N LYS A 45 -15.71 1.70 -1.84
CA LYS A 45 -15.00 2.69 -2.67
C LYS A 45 -13.49 2.73 -2.42
N ALA A 46 -12.88 1.59 -2.10
CA ALA A 46 -11.47 1.48 -1.77
C ALA A 46 -11.01 2.45 -0.66
N ALA A 47 -11.83 2.63 0.39
CA ALA A 47 -11.53 3.50 1.53
C ALA A 47 -10.15 3.24 2.15
N PHE A 48 -9.68 1.99 2.12
CA PHE A 48 -8.35 1.59 2.59
C PHE A 48 -7.18 2.34 1.93
N THR A 49 -7.39 2.94 0.75
CA THR A 49 -6.36 3.73 0.04
C THR A 49 -6.18 5.13 0.62
N PHE A 50 -7.20 5.68 1.27
CA PHE A 50 -7.18 7.04 1.83
C PHE A 50 -6.40 7.08 3.13
N LEU A 51 -5.79 8.24 3.43
CA LEU A 51 -5.02 8.46 4.66
C LEU A 51 -5.79 8.03 5.91
N ASP A 52 -7.05 8.45 6.02
CA ASP A 52 -8.00 7.94 7.00
C ASP A 52 -9.15 7.17 6.32
N PRO A 53 -9.17 5.83 6.42
CA PRO A 53 -10.26 5.01 5.88
C PRO A 53 -11.61 5.22 6.56
N ALA A 54 -11.65 5.74 7.78
CA ALA A 54 -12.90 6.01 8.49
C ALA A 54 -13.60 7.28 7.97
N GLU A 55 -12.82 8.24 7.45
CA GLU A 55 -13.31 9.53 6.94
C GLU A 55 -12.85 9.82 5.49
N PRO A 56 -13.23 9.00 4.52
CA PRO A 56 -12.75 9.11 3.14
C PRO A 56 -13.22 10.40 2.43
N VAL A 57 -14.33 11.01 2.88
CA VAL A 57 -14.88 12.24 2.28
C VAL A 57 -14.02 13.46 2.62
N LEU A 58 -13.50 13.53 3.85
CA LEU A 58 -12.59 14.59 4.30
C LEU A 58 -11.16 14.38 3.79
N SER A 59 -10.84 13.14 3.40
CA SER A 59 -9.53 12.73 2.89
C SER A 59 -9.41 12.70 1.36
N ARG A 60 -10.31 13.33 0.59
CA ARG A 60 -10.26 13.27 -0.89
C ARG A 60 -8.95 13.81 -1.49
N SER A 61 -8.35 14.82 -0.86
CA SER A 61 -7.01 15.33 -1.16
C SER A 61 -5.87 14.40 -0.71
N ASN A 62 -6.19 13.31 -0.02
CA ASN A 62 -5.26 12.34 0.56
C ASN A 62 -5.50 10.90 0.08
N ALA A 63 -6.00 10.72 -1.15
CA ALA A 63 -6.12 9.41 -1.78
C ALA A 63 -4.74 8.74 -1.94
N PHE A 64 -4.69 7.41 -1.81
CA PHE A 64 -3.47 6.58 -1.88
C PHE A 64 -2.37 6.88 -0.83
N ARG A 65 -2.66 7.70 0.18
CA ARG A 65 -1.72 8.06 1.26
C ARG A 65 -1.83 7.18 2.51
N ASN A 66 -2.62 6.10 2.47
CA ASN A 66 -2.71 5.19 3.61
C ASN A 66 -1.36 4.51 3.91
N ARG A 67 -0.97 4.47 5.19
CA ARG A 67 0.29 3.85 5.65
C ARG A 67 0.48 2.38 5.27
N ILE A 68 -0.59 1.62 4.97
CA ILE A 68 -0.47 0.23 4.50
C ILE A 68 0.28 0.16 3.16
N ILE A 69 0.11 1.14 2.28
CA ILE A 69 0.67 1.15 0.93
C ILE A 69 2.21 1.17 0.98
N PRO A 70 2.87 2.16 1.61
CA PRO A 70 4.33 2.15 1.71
C PRO A 70 4.85 0.99 2.56
N GLN A 71 4.10 0.48 3.55
CA GLN A 71 4.54 -0.70 4.32
C GLN A 71 4.58 -1.97 3.48
N VAL A 72 3.55 -2.23 2.68
CA VAL A 72 3.54 -3.39 1.76
C VAL A 72 4.56 -3.21 0.64
N LEU A 73 4.65 -2.00 0.08
CA LEU A 73 5.64 -1.67 -0.95
C LEU A 73 7.07 -1.91 -0.43
N ALA A 74 7.37 -1.43 0.77
CA ALA A 74 8.69 -1.58 1.38
C ALA A 74 9.02 -3.03 1.72
N ALA A 75 8.09 -3.75 2.37
CA ALA A 75 8.27 -5.17 2.67
C ALA A 75 8.48 -6.01 1.40
N THR A 76 7.90 -5.58 0.28
CA THR A 76 8.02 -6.28 -1.01
C THR A 76 9.32 -5.97 -1.74
N TYR A 77 9.70 -4.70 -1.88
CA TYR A 77 10.78 -4.27 -2.79
C TYR A 77 11.93 -3.52 -2.13
N PHE A 78 11.79 -3.10 -0.86
CA PHE A 78 12.75 -2.31 -0.08
C PHE A 78 13.21 -3.03 1.21
N SER A 79 13.20 -4.36 1.23
CA SER A 79 13.49 -5.17 2.43
C SER A 79 14.94 -5.10 2.94
N GLY A 80 15.81 -4.26 2.35
CA GLY A 80 17.17 -4.03 2.81
C GLY A 80 18.14 -3.57 1.71
N PRO A 81 19.46 -3.53 1.99
CA PRO A 81 20.44 -2.91 1.11
C PRO A 81 20.65 -3.60 -0.25
N GLN A 82 20.25 -4.87 -0.36
CA GLN A 82 20.34 -5.66 -1.59
C GLN A 82 18.99 -5.88 -2.25
N SER A 83 17.96 -5.17 -1.79
CA SER A 83 16.60 -5.27 -2.32
C SER A 83 16.49 -4.71 -3.74
N GLU A 84 15.45 -5.13 -4.46
CA GLU A 84 15.24 -4.81 -5.88
C GLU A 84 15.15 -3.28 -6.11
N ALA A 85 14.42 -2.57 -5.26
CA ALA A 85 14.27 -1.13 -5.38
C ALA A 85 15.57 -0.37 -5.05
N VAL A 86 16.42 -0.92 -4.18
CA VAL A 86 17.74 -0.32 -3.85
C VAL A 86 18.76 -0.55 -4.97
N ARG A 87 18.73 -1.73 -5.61
CA ARG A 87 19.65 -2.09 -6.70
C ARG A 87 19.27 -1.45 -8.03
N TYR A 88 17.98 -1.26 -8.29
CA TYR A 88 17.45 -0.77 -9.57
C TYR A 88 16.65 0.51 -9.39
N GLN A 89 17.18 1.48 -8.64
CA GLN A 89 16.47 2.72 -8.27
C GLN A 89 15.90 3.46 -9.48
N GLU A 90 16.65 3.55 -10.57
CA GLU A 90 16.24 4.21 -11.81
C GLU A 90 15.01 3.56 -12.47
N SER A 91 14.76 2.27 -12.20
CA SER A 91 13.57 1.56 -12.71
C SER A 91 12.34 1.73 -11.81
N PHE A 92 12.52 2.20 -10.57
CA PHE A 92 11.44 2.38 -9.60
C PHE A 92 11.13 3.85 -9.28
N LYS A 93 11.99 4.81 -9.66
CA LYS A 93 11.78 6.24 -9.41
C LYS A 93 11.49 6.98 -10.72
N PRO A 94 10.30 7.61 -10.88
CA PRO A 94 9.16 7.61 -9.96
C PRO A 94 8.43 6.25 -9.93
N LEU A 95 7.74 5.95 -8.83
CA LEU A 95 6.99 4.69 -8.68
C LEU A 95 5.90 4.62 -9.74
N SER A 96 5.93 3.62 -10.63
CA SER A 96 4.94 3.52 -11.70
C SER A 96 3.52 3.34 -11.16
N LEU A 97 2.52 3.84 -11.89
CA LEU A 97 1.12 3.72 -11.47
C LEU A 97 0.64 2.27 -11.50
N GLU A 98 1.19 1.47 -12.41
CA GLU A 98 0.98 0.03 -12.49
C GLU A 98 1.48 -0.67 -11.23
N LEU A 99 2.65 -0.28 -10.72
CA LEU A 99 3.18 -0.83 -9.48
C LEU A 99 2.29 -0.45 -8.29
N LEU A 100 1.89 0.82 -8.18
CA LEU A 100 0.99 1.28 -7.11
C LEU A 100 -0.37 0.57 -7.16
N ALA A 101 -0.98 0.47 -8.34
CA ALA A 101 -2.23 -0.27 -8.54
C ALA A 101 -2.08 -1.75 -8.16
N PHE A 102 -0.93 -2.36 -8.46
CA PHE A 102 -0.64 -3.74 -8.11
C PHE A 102 -0.51 -3.95 -6.60
N ILE A 103 0.15 -3.03 -5.89
CA ILE A 103 0.22 -3.03 -4.42
C ILE A 103 -1.17 -2.86 -3.81
N CYS A 104 -1.97 -1.90 -4.28
CA CYS A 104 -3.35 -1.69 -3.82
C CYS A 104 -4.22 -2.92 -4.05
N CYS A 105 -4.08 -3.56 -5.21
CA CYS A 105 -4.80 -4.79 -5.54
C CYS A 105 -4.42 -5.95 -4.59
N ALA A 106 -3.14 -6.08 -4.24
CA ALA A 106 -2.67 -7.09 -3.29
C ALA A 106 -3.18 -6.83 -1.87
N ILE A 107 -3.24 -5.56 -1.45
CA ILE A 107 -3.85 -5.15 -0.17
C ILE A 107 -5.34 -5.48 -0.15
N GLU A 108 -6.07 -5.14 -1.21
CA GLU A 108 -7.51 -5.44 -1.31
C GLU A 108 -7.77 -6.95 -1.29
N CYS A 109 -6.90 -7.75 -1.92
CA CYS A 109 -6.94 -9.20 -1.82
C CYS A 109 -6.76 -9.68 -0.37
N ALA A 110 -5.76 -9.15 0.34
CA ALA A 110 -5.54 -9.49 1.75
C ALA A 110 -6.74 -9.09 2.64
N ILE A 111 -7.35 -7.92 2.41
CA ILE A 111 -8.57 -7.47 3.10
C ILE A 111 -9.75 -8.42 2.79
N THR A 112 -9.92 -8.80 1.52
CA THR A 112 -10.99 -9.72 1.07
C THR A 112 -10.87 -11.10 1.71
N SER A 113 -9.69 -11.47 2.21
CA SER A 113 -9.51 -12.72 2.96
C SER A 113 -10.26 -12.73 4.30
N TYR A 114 -10.89 -11.62 4.71
CA TYR A 114 -11.67 -11.51 5.95
C TYR A 114 -13.15 -11.18 5.70
N ASP A 115 -13.64 -11.29 4.45
CA ASP A 115 -14.99 -10.85 4.05
C ASP A 115 -16.13 -11.65 4.73
N SER A 116 -15.85 -12.88 5.15
CA SER A 116 -16.77 -13.70 5.93
C SER A 116 -16.81 -13.35 7.42
N GLY A 117 -15.96 -12.42 7.89
CA GLY A 117 -15.72 -12.18 9.32
C GLY A 117 -14.72 -13.16 9.94
N THR A 118 -14.11 -14.03 9.13
CA THR A 118 -13.05 -14.97 9.52
C THR A 118 -11.99 -15.01 8.43
N PHE A 119 -10.75 -15.33 8.80
CA PHE A 119 -9.67 -15.47 7.83
C PHE A 119 -9.90 -16.68 6.92
N VAL A 120 -9.93 -16.45 5.60
CA VAL A 120 -9.86 -17.50 4.59
C VAL A 120 -8.44 -17.61 4.03
N PRO A 121 -7.92 -18.84 3.87
CA PRO A 121 -6.56 -19.03 3.40
C PRO A 121 -6.38 -18.65 1.92
N PRO A 122 -5.12 -18.45 1.49
CA PRO A 122 -4.76 -18.16 0.09
C PRO A 122 -5.35 -19.11 -0.95
N ALA A 123 -5.52 -20.39 -0.61
CA ALA A 123 -6.08 -21.39 -1.50
C ALA A 123 -7.56 -21.15 -1.82
N VAL A 124 -8.27 -20.42 -0.96
CA VAL A 124 -9.69 -20.05 -1.14
C VAL A 124 -9.80 -18.68 -1.81
N ASN A 125 -8.98 -17.71 -1.38
CA ASN A 125 -8.90 -16.39 -1.98
C ASN A 125 -7.59 -16.23 -2.75
N GLU A 126 -7.54 -16.83 -3.93
CA GLU A 126 -6.34 -16.85 -4.77
C GLU A 126 -6.07 -15.47 -5.39
N PHE A 127 -4.85 -14.98 -5.23
CA PHE A 127 -4.38 -13.76 -5.91
C PHE A 127 -3.98 -14.08 -7.36
N SER A 128 -4.99 -14.29 -8.21
CA SER A 128 -4.83 -14.62 -9.63
C SER A 128 -5.33 -13.49 -10.53
N ASP A 129 -4.82 -13.43 -11.77
CA ASP A 129 -5.29 -12.47 -12.79
C ASP A 129 -6.79 -12.64 -13.03
N TYR A 130 -7.26 -13.88 -13.12
CA TYR A 130 -8.68 -14.18 -13.36
C TYR A 130 -9.61 -13.50 -12.34
N THR A 131 -9.24 -13.53 -11.05
CA THR A 131 -10.08 -12.98 -9.97
C THR A 131 -9.85 -11.48 -9.78
N TYR A 132 -8.59 -11.02 -9.86
CA TYR A 132 -8.20 -9.67 -9.40
C TYR A 132 -7.88 -8.68 -10.54
N ARG A 133 -7.94 -9.09 -11.81
CA ARG A 133 -7.69 -8.19 -12.95
C ARG A 133 -8.56 -6.93 -12.92
N ASN A 134 -9.85 -7.07 -12.65
CA ASN A 134 -10.75 -5.91 -12.62
C ASN A 134 -10.47 -4.99 -11.42
N VAL A 135 -10.05 -5.55 -10.29
CA VAL A 135 -9.63 -4.77 -9.11
C VAL A 135 -8.36 -3.97 -9.44
N TYR A 136 -7.37 -4.63 -10.04
CA TYR A 136 -6.16 -3.97 -10.52
C TYR A 136 -6.46 -2.84 -11.50
N LEU A 137 -7.28 -3.10 -12.53
CA LEU A 137 -7.66 -2.09 -13.52
C LEU A 137 -8.44 -0.93 -12.90
N GLY A 138 -9.28 -1.19 -11.89
CA GLY A 138 -10.01 -0.15 -11.15
C GLY A 138 -9.08 0.79 -10.38
N HIS A 139 -8.07 0.24 -9.70
CA HIS A 139 -7.04 1.04 -9.02
C HIS A 139 -6.19 1.83 -10.02
N LEU A 140 -5.77 1.19 -11.12
CA LEU A 140 -5.00 1.86 -12.17
C LEU A 140 -5.80 3.02 -12.79
N PHE A 141 -7.07 2.81 -13.11
CA PHE A 141 -7.94 3.85 -13.63
C PHE A 141 -8.09 5.02 -12.65
N SER A 142 -8.17 4.73 -11.35
CA SER A 142 -8.27 5.75 -10.30
C SER A 142 -6.97 6.58 -10.18
N LEU A 143 -5.80 5.93 -10.30
CA LEU A 143 -4.49 6.59 -10.33
C LEU A 143 -4.29 7.42 -11.61
N GLU A 144 -4.69 6.93 -12.77
CA GLU A 144 -4.65 7.70 -14.03
C GLU A 144 -5.63 8.88 -14.02
N SER A 145 -6.78 8.71 -13.37
CA SER A 145 -7.72 9.81 -13.15
C SER A 145 -7.14 10.86 -12.20
N PHE A 146 -6.45 10.44 -11.13
CA PHE A 146 -5.71 11.35 -10.26
C PHE A 146 -4.63 12.10 -11.08
N LYS A 147 -3.79 11.40 -11.82
CA LYS A 147 -2.78 12.00 -12.72
C LYS A 147 -3.36 13.08 -13.63
N SER A 148 -4.52 12.80 -14.21
CA SER A 148 -5.19 13.71 -15.15
C SER A 148 -5.76 14.95 -14.46
N ASN A 149 -6.22 14.82 -13.21
CA ASN A 149 -6.84 15.91 -12.46
C ASN A 149 -5.82 16.75 -11.67
N ASP A 150 -4.79 16.13 -11.13
CA ASP A 150 -3.75 16.75 -10.30
C ASP A 150 -2.40 16.02 -10.47
N PRO A 151 -1.65 16.34 -11.54
CA PRO A 151 -0.37 15.72 -11.83
C PRO A 151 0.71 16.08 -10.80
N THR A 152 0.63 17.27 -10.19
CA THR A 152 1.59 17.72 -9.16
C THR A 152 1.39 16.92 -7.88
N GLY A 153 0.15 16.81 -7.38
CA GLY A 153 -0.16 16.02 -6.20
C GLY A 153 0.16 14.52 -6.38
N LEU A 154 0.06 14.00 -7.60
CA LEU A 154 0.52 12.63 -7.90
C LEU A 154 2.05 12.49 -7.81
N ALA A 155 2.81 13.46 -8.35
CA ALA A 155 4.27 13.42 -8.27
C ALA A 155 4.73 13.48 -6.80
N GLU A 156 4.10 14.34 -5.99
CA GLU A 156 4.32 14.41 -4.54
C GLU A 156 3.97 13.08 -3.86
N LEU A 157 2.83 12.47 -4.20
CA LEU A 157 2.45 11.16 -3.68
C LEU A 157 3.51 10.08 -4.01
N GLN A 158 3.97 10.01 -5.26
CA GLN A 158 4.98 9.05 -5.68
C GLN A 158 6.30 9.25 -4.95
N GLU A 159 6.71 10.50 -4.72
CA GLU A 159 7.89 10.85 -3.94
C GLU A 159 7.74 10.49 -2.46
N ASP A 160 6.61 10.80 -1.85
CA ASP A 160 6.32 10.48 -0.45
C ASP A 160 6.31 8.97 -0.20
N LEU A 161 5.69 8.20 -1.10
CA LEU A 161 5.67 6.74 -1.04
C LEU A 161 7.07 6.15 -1.22
N TRP A 162 7.87 6.70 -2.14
CA TRP A 162 9.27 6.31 -2.32
C TRP A 162 10.09 6.56 -1.05
N ASN A 163 10.05 7.79 -0.52
CA ASN A 163 10.82 8.20 0.65
C ASN A 163 10.39 7.40 1.90
N SER A 164 9.08 7.19 2.08
CA SER A 164 8.56 6.38 3.19
C SER A 164 9.03 4.93 3.11
N SER A 165 9.05 4.36 1.90
CA SER A 165 9.51 2.98 1.69
C SER A 165 11.03 2.86 1.86
N TRP A 166 11.79 3.87 1.41
CA TRP A 166 13.24 3.91 1.58
C TRP A 166 13.65 3.97 3.05
N LYS A 167 12.97 4.78 3.87
CA LYS A 167 13.25 4.87 5.32
C LYS A 167 13.19 3.51 6.01
N MET A 168 12.34 2.59 5.53
CA MET A 168 12.21 1.24 6.11
C MET A 168 13.39 0.32 5.76
N THR A 169 14.26 0.68 4.82
CA THR A 169 15.50 -0.07 4.51
C THR A 169 16.56 0.08 5.60
N GLY A 170 16.47 1.11 6.44
CA GLY A 170 17.52 1.50 7.40
C GLY A 170 18.77 2.09 6.75
N LEU A 171 18.76 2.35 5.44
CA LEU A 171 19.85 3.03 4.73
C LEU A 171 19.70 4.54 4.76
N ASP A 172 20.82 5.25 4.69
CA ASP A 172 20.83 6.68 4.39
C ASP A 172 20.08 6.94 3.07
N SER A 173 19.36 8.07 3.01
CA SER A 173 18.63 8.46 1.79
C SER A 173 19.61 8.47 0.61
N PRO A 174 19.24 7.90 -0.56
CA PRO A 174 20.12 7.95 -1.73
C PRO A 174 20.20 9.38 -2.28
N ILE A 175 19.33 10.28 -1.80
CA ILE A 175 19.38 11.72 -2.03
C ILE A 175 20.33 12.33 -0.99
N SER A 176 21.63 12.28 -1.30
CA SER A 176 22.58 13.24 -0.78
C SER A 176 22.11 14.65 -1.17
N ASN A 177 21.78 15.47 -0.15
CA ASN A 177 21.63 16.93 -0.21
C ASN A 177 20.48 17.54 -1.05
N VAL A 178 19.24 17.37 -0.62
CA VAL A 178 18.26 18.48 -0.70
C VAL A 178 17.56 18.60 0.67
N PRO A 179 17.64 19.74 1.37
CA PRO A 179 16.88 19.93 2.59
C PRO A 179 15.41 19.95 2.22
N VAL A 180 14.67 18.92 2.64
CA VAL A 180 13.21 18.94 2.64
C VAL A 180 12.82 19.95 3.71
N ALA A 181 12.66 21.20 3.29
CA ALA A 181 12.11 22.25 4.12
C ALA A 181 10.66 21.86 4.47
N GLY A 182 10.48 21.37 5.70
CA GLY A 182 9.23 21.33 6.44
C GLY A 182 8.15 20.44 5.86
N PHE A 183 7.83 19.36 6.57
CA PHE A 183 6.48 19.19 7.12
C PHE A 183 6.50 18.02 8.12
N LEU A 184 6.10 18.33 9.36
CA LEU A 184 5.90 17.44 10.52
C LEU A 184 7.16 16.96 11.26
N ASP A 185 7.78 17.89 11.99
CA ASP A 185 8.54 17.57 13.20
C ASP A 185 7.55 17.24 14.34
N PHE A 186 7.29 15.96 14.57
CA PHE A 186 6.51 15.49 15.71
C PHE A 186 7.25 15.62 17.06
N GLY A 187 8.46 16.20 17.07
CA GLY A 187 9.28 16.45 18.26
C GLY A 187 8.89 17.69 19.07
N GLN A 188 7.94 18.52 18.62
CA GLN A 188 7.53 19.74 19.33
C GLN A 188 6.14 19.69 20.00
N MET A 189 5.54 18.51 20.20
CA MET A 189 4.27 18.37 20.95
C MET A 189 4.39 17.65 22.30
N VAL A 190 5.58 17.69 22.93
CA VAL A 190 5.69 17.43 24.37
C VAL A 190 6.72 18.39 24.97
N GLN A 191 6.30 19.61 25.28
CA GLN A 191 6.84 20.38 26.39
C GLN A 191 5.78 21.39 26.86
N GLU A 192 5.46 21.23 28.14
CA GLU A 192 4.59 22.03 29.04
C GLU A 192 3.08 21.80 28.97
#